data_AF-A0AAW0RXM1-F1
#
_entry.id   AF-A0AAW0RXM1-F1
#
_cell.length_a   1.000
_cell.length_b   1.000
_cell.length_c   1.000
_cell.angle_alpha   90.00
_cell.angle_beta   90.00
_cell.angle_gamma   90.00
#
_symmetry.space_group_name_H-M   'P 1'
#
loop_
_entity.id
_entity.type
_entity.pdbx_description
1 polymer ?
#
loop_
_entity_poly.entity_id
_entity_poly.type
_entity_poly.pdbx_seq_one_letter_code
_entity_poly.pdbx_strand_id
1 'polypeptide(L)'
;MPVAPLTCDEVLSRGWDDFSDSEMRSLLRAERNKMTVAFGKLPDDIRPPTKAFDGWYELAPFQLRWQFDEYLEDVPETVDGSPLPIPGARAVIAPHAGYAYSGRCSAWAFRCLDLSQAKRVFVLGPTHYFYFSGLALSTFSQYSTPLGAFSVDQQTLRDIAASAASAGAPEVRNIPRRRELDEHSLEMEISFLYQRCEATFSRPEDFPTIVPMLVSGDADDEKAIGRLLLPYLRDPANVFVVSSDFCHWGRQFGDYRPYFPGGDRKRRVNLRDGDAPPTSPPIHESIKMLDDEAIEAMETGVHDAFVANLEDTDNSVCGRHPIGAMMAALEMLGDIAPLEKRPKFKHVRYDRSALLTDPTKSSVSYVSAYATF
;
A
#
# COMPACT_ATOMS: atom_id res chain seq x y z
N MET A 1 -37.51 28.03 -9.85
CA MET A 1 -37.02 26.82 -10.54
C MET A 1 -36.04 26.15 -9.61
N PRO A 2 -36.00 24.80 -9.50
CA PRO A 2 -34.91 24.17 -8.78
C PRO A 2 -33.62 24.53 -9.54
N VAL A 3 -32.65 25.11 -8.83
CA VAL A 3 -31.33 25.37 -9.38
C VAL A 3 -30.75 24.02 -9.80
N ALA A 4 -30.24 23.92 -11.03
CA ALA A 4 -29.58 22.70 -11.48
C ALA A 4 -28.46 22.33 -10.48
N PRO A 5 -28.29 21.05 -10.13
CA PRO A 5 -27.21 20.66 -9.23
C PRO A 5 -25.86 21.08 -9.84
N LEU A 6 -25.01 21.69 -9.01
CA LEU A 6 -23.64 22.05 -9.36
C LEU A 6 -22.91 20.82 -9.93
N THR A 7 -22.05 21.04 -10.92
CA THR A 7 -21.17 20.03 -11.49
C THR A 7 -19.77 20.11 -10.87
N CYS A 8 -19.01 19.02 -10.91
CA CYS A 8 -17.61 19.04 -10.44
C CYS A 8 -16.77 20.13 -11.13
N ASP A 9 -17.00 20.37 -12.43
CA ASP A 9 -16.28 21.40 -13.21
C ASP A 9 -16.60 22.83 -12.73
N GLU A 10 -17.84 23.07 -12.28
CA GLU A 10 -18.24 24.36 -11.69
C GLU A 10 -17.63 24.60 -10.30
N VAL A 11 -17.33 23.55 -9.54
CA VAL A 11 -16.63 23.68 -8.26
C VAL A 11 -15.13 23.86 -8.44
N LEU A 12 -14.52 23.10 -9.34
CA LEU A 12 -13.09 23.22 -9.67
C LEU A 12 -12.74 24.60 -10.26
N SER A 13 -13.69 25.27 -10.92
CA SER A 13 -13.48 26.61 -11.50
C SER A 13 -13.69 27.77 -10.52
N ARG A 14 -14.40 27.55 -9.39
CA ARG A 14 -14.75 28.60 -8.42
C ARG A 14 -13.99 28.50 -7.10
N GLY A 15 -13.38 27.35 -6.80
CA GLY A 15 -12.68 27.10 -5.54
C GLY A 15 -13.62 26.66 -4.42
N TRP A 16 -13.09 25.92 -3.46
CA TRP A 16 -13.88 25.27 -2.38
C TRP A 16 -14.56 26.27 -1.44
N ASP A 17 -13.91 27.40 -1.17
CA ASP A 17 -14.37 28.42 -0.22
C ASP A 17 -15.57 29.25 -0.76
N ASP A 18 -15.89 29.11 -2.05
CA ASP A 18 -16.97 29.83 -2.72
C ASP A 18 -18.35 29.18 -2.53
N PHE A 19 -18.42 28.03 -1.85
CA PHE A 19 -19.64 27.26 -1.62
C PHE A 19 -19.98 27.16 -0.14
N SER A 20 -21.26 27.29 0.19
CA SER A 20 -21.73 27.02 1.55
C SER A 20 -21.64 25.52 1.89
N ASP A 21 -21.53 25.19 3.18
CA ASP A 21 -21.57 23.81 3.68
C ASP A 21 -22.76 23.01 3.14
N SER A 22 -23.92 23.67 2.98
CA SER A 22 -25.14 23.03 2.46
C SER A 22 -25.02 22.69 0.97
N GLU A 23 -24.42 23.57 0.17
CA GLU A 23 -24.20 23.33 -1.26
C GLU A 23 -23.20 22.18 -1.45
N MET A 24 -22.11 22.18 -0.70
CA MET A 24 -21.10 21.12 -0.74
C MET A 24 -21.66 19.76 -0.35
N ARG A 25 -22.45 19.68 0.73
CA ARG A 25 -23.12 18.42 1.13
C ARG A 25 -24.08 17.91 0.07
N SER A 26 -24.82 18.82 -0.59
CA SER A 26 -25.75 18.46 -1.66
C SER A 26 -25.02 17.89 -2.87
N LEU A 27 -23.94 18.56 -3.31
CA LEU A 27 -23.09 18.11 -4.41
C LEU A 27 -22.47 16.74 -4.13
N LEU A 28 -21.85 16.58 -2.96
CA LEU A 28 -21.23 15.31 -2.55
C LEU A 28 -22.24 14.17 -2.55
N ARG A 29 -23.46 14.42 -2.04
CA ARG A 29 -24.53 13.43 -2.07
C ARG A 29 -24.94 13.06 -3.50
N ALA A 30 -25.05 14.05 -4.40
CA ALA A 30 -25.40 13.81 -5.79
C ALA A 30 -24.33 12.97 -6.51
N GLU A 31 -23.05 13.30 -6.36
CA GLU A 31 -21.94 12.55 -6.97
C GLU A 31 -21.83 11.13 -6.38
N ARG A 32 -21.97 10.96 -5.05
CA ARG A 32 -22.00 9.63 -4.44
C ARG A 32 -23.14 8.76 -4.98
N ASN A 33 -24.34 9.34 -5.18
CA ASN A 33 -25.47 8.62 -5.76
C ASN A 33 -25.19 8.20 -7.21
N LYS A 34 -24.62 9.12 -8.02
CA LYS A 34 -24.23 8.86 -9.40
C LYS A 34 -23.20 7.74 -9.49
N MET A 35 -22.16 7.77 -8.65
CA MET A 35 -21.14 6.71 -8.59
C MET A 35 -21.71 5.38 -8.12
N THR A 36 -22.59 5.39 -7.12
CA THR A 36 -23.29 4.17 -6.66
C THR A 36 -24.07 3.51 -7.80
N VAL A 37 -24.80 4.29 -8.59
CA VAL A 37 -25.55 3.77 -9.75
C VAL A 37 -24.62 3.29 -10.86
N ALA A 38 -23.52 3.99 -11.12
CA ALA A 38 -22.54 3.61 -12.14
C ALA A 38 -21.86 2.28 -11.79
N PHE A 39 -21.32 2.18 -10.57
CA PHE A 39 -20.63 0.97 -10.11
C PHE A 39 -21.55 -0.23 -9.92
N GLY A 40 -22.83 0.00 -9.57
CA GLY A 40 -23.84 -1.06 -9.51
C GLY A 40 -24.21 -1.68 -10.86
N LYS A 41 -23.72 -1.11 -11.98
CA LYS A 41 -23.95 -1.62 -13.35
C LYS A 41 -22.68 -2.19 -14.00
N LEU A 42 -21.57 -2.27 -13.25
CA LEU A 42 -20.35 -2.85 -13.79
C LEU A 42 -20.56 -4.32 -14.17
N PRO A 43 -20.00 -4.77 -15.30
CA PRO A 43 -19.84 -6.19 -15.61
C PRO A 43 -19.14 -6.96 -14.48
N ASP A 44 -19.49 -8.23 -14.31
CA ASP A 44 -18.94 -9.09 -13.24
C ASP A 44 -17.43 -9.31 -13.31
N ASP A 45 -16.82 -9.09 -14.49
CA ASP A 45 -15.38 -9.19 -14.72
C ASP A 45 -14.62 -7.89 -14.41
N ILE A 46 -15.31 -6.81 -14.03
CA ILE A 46 -14.69 -5.58 -13.54
C ILE A 46 -14.83 -5.52 -12.03
N ARG A 47 -13.72 -5.29 -11.32
CA ARG A 47 -13.76 -5.15 -9.87
C ARG A 47 -14.27 -3.75 -9.48
N PRO A 48 -15.37 -3.61 -8.73
CA PRO A 48 -15.83 -2.33 -8.21
C PRO A 48 -14.94 -1.84 -7.05
N PRO A 49 -14.94 -0.52 -6.75
CA PRO A 49 -14.22 0.06 -5.61
C PRO A 49 -14.98 -0.16 -4.29
N THR A 50 -14.97 -1.38 -3.76
CA THR A 50 -15.79 -1.73 -2.58
C THR A 50 -15.41 -0.93 -1.33
N LYS A 51 -14.14 -0.58 -1.16
CA LYS A 51 -13.66 0.15 0.02
C LYS A 51 -14.05 1.64 0.03
N ALA A 52 -14.35 2.21 -1.14
CA ALA A 52 -15.01 3.52 -1.22
C ALA A 52 -16.41 3.49 -0.59
N PHE A 53 -17.15 2.40 -0.76
CA PHE A 53 -18.48 2.22 -0.15
C PHE A 53 -18.39 1.95 1.35
N ASP A 54 -17.34 1.23 1.78
CA ASP A 54 -17.06 0.93 3.19
C ASP A 54 -16.48 2.13 3.95
N GLY A 55 -16.18 3.25 3.27
CA GLY A 55 -15.69 4.49 3.88
C GLY A 55 -14.20 4.54 4.17
N TRP A 56 -13.40 3.69 3.53
CA TRP A 56 -11.93 3.75 3.63
C TRP A 56 -11.35 4.96 2.92
N TYR A 57 -12.06 5.43 1.90
CA TYR A 57 -11.74 6.62 1.12
C TYR A 57 -12.98 7.17 0.43
N GLU A 58 -12.84 8.34 -0.19
CA GLU A 58 -13.98 9.06 -0.75
C GLU A 58 -14.51 8.43 -2.05
N LEU A 59 -15.82 8.19 -2.08
CA LEU A 59 -16.52 7.71 -3.27
C LEU A 59 -16.75 8.81 -4.31
N ALA A 60 -16.81 10.08 -3.89
CA ALA A 60 -16.97 11.21 -4.80
C ALA A 60 -15.63 11.50 -5.50
N PRO A 61 -15.51 11.42 -6.83
CA PRO A 61 -14.21 11.48 -7.53
C PRO A 61 -13.45 12.78 -7.28
N PHE A 62 -14.15 13.92 -7.30
CA PHE A 62 -13.52 15.22 -7.07
C PHE A 62 -12.97 15.37 -5.65
N GLN A 63 -13.68 14.84 -4.65
CA GLN A 63 -13.27 14.91 -3.25
C GLN A 63 -12.05 14.01 -3.00
N LEU A 64 -12.05 12.81 -3.62
CA LEU A 64 -10.90 11.92 -3.56
C LEU A 64 -9.67 12.55 -4.23
N ARG A 65 -9.83 13.14 -5.42
CA ARG A 65 -8.75 13.83 -6.13
C ARG A 65 -8.16 14.96 -5.29
N TRP A 66 -9.02 15.82 -4.75
CA TRP A 66 -8.60 16.92 -3.89
C TRP A 66 -7.85 16.44 -2.64
N GLN A 67 -8.35 15.39 -1.97
CA GLN A 67 -7.67 14.80 -0.82
C GLN A 67 -6.28 14.27 -1.18
N PHE A 68 -6.14 13.60 -2.32
CA PHE A 68 -4.83 13.13 -2.78
C PHE A 68 -3.89 14.27 -3.16
N ASP A 69 -4.39 15.31 -3.84
CA ASP A 69 -3.58 16.48 -4.20
C ASP A 69 -3.04 17.16 -2.95
N GLU A 70 -3.86 17.36 -1.91
CA GLU A 70 -3.42 17.89 -0.61
C GLU A 70 -2.28 17.04 0.00
N TYR A 71 -2.42 15.71 -0.02
CA TYR A 71 -1.39 14.82 0.52
C TYR A 71 -0.10 14.85 -0.30
N LEU A 72 -0.23 14.98 -1.63
CA LEU A 72 0.91 15.05 -2.54
C LEU A 72 1.66 16.38 -2.42
N GLU A 73 0.94 17.49 -2.20
CA GLU A 73 1.50 18.84 -2.00
C GLU A 73 2.33 18.95 -0.71
N ASP A 74 1.98 18.21 0.33
CA ASP A 74 2.72 18.13 1.59
C ASP A 74 4.11 17.48 1.46
N VAL A 75 4.34 16.71 0.40
CA VAL A 75 5.62 16.04 0.16
C VAL A 75 6.60 17.04 -0.47
N PRO A 76 7.81 17.23 0.10
CA PRO A 76 8.79 18.15 -0.46
C PRO A 76 9.23 17.75 -1.86
N GLU A 77 9.65 18.72 -2.68
CA GLU A 77 10.14 18.49 -4.05
C GLU A 77 11.41 17.61 -4.12
N THR A 78 12.12 17.48 -3.01
CA THR A 78 13.32 16.64 -2.90
C THR A 78 13.30 15.81 -1.62
N VAL A 79 13.79 14.58 -1.70
CA VAL A 79 14.05 13.70 -0.54
C VAL A 79 15.52 13.30 -0.55
N ASP A 80 16.21 13.51 0.57
CA ASP A 80 17.65 13.24 0.73
C ASP A 80 18.53 13.79 -0.41
N GLY A 81 18.20 15.01 -0.86
CA GLY A 81 18.92 15.70 -1.94
C GLY A 81 18.63 15.19 -3.35
N SER A 82 17.73 14.22 -3.52
CA SER A 82 17.26 13.75 -4.83
C SER A 82 15.91 14.39 -5.19
N PRO A 83 15.68 14.82 -6.45
CA PRO A 83 14.38 15.32 -6.89
C PRO A 83 13.34 14.20 -6.91
N LEU A 84 12.06 14.56 -6.80
CA LEU A 84 10.94 13.64 -6.98
C LEU A 84 10.35 13.74 -8.40
N PRO A 85 9.95 12.61 -9.03
CA PRO A 85 10.15 11.24 -8.56
C PRO A 85 11.63 10.86 -8.51
N ILE A 86 11.98 9.92 -7.61
CA ILE A 86 13.37 9.49 -7.44
C ILE A 86 13.78 8.77 -8.73
N PRO A 87 14.82 9.23 -9.46
CA PRO A 87 15.19 8.64 -10.74
C PRO A 87 15.46 7.13 -10.62
N GLY A 88 14.71 6.33 -11.39
CA GLY A 88 14.85 4.87 -11.38
C GLY A 88 14.26 4.17 -10.16
N ALA A 89 13.47 4.85 -9.31
CA ALA A 89 12.72 4.19 -8.25
C ALA A 89 11.54 3.40 -8.83
N ARG A 90 11.79 2.11 -9.09
CA ARG A 90 10.84 1.18 -9.70
C ARG A 90 10.11 0.30 -8.69
N ALA A 91 10.36 0.44 -7.39
CA ALA A 91 9.54 -0.18 -6.36
C ALA A 91 9.30 0.75 -5.18
N VAL A 92 8.11 0.66 -4.58
CA VAL A 92 7.76 1.37 -3.35
C VAL A 92 7.02 0.47 -2.36
N ILE A 93 7.15 0.80 -1.08
CA ILE A 93 6.28 0.29 -0.01
C ILE A 93 5.35 1.43 0.39
N ALA A 94 4.05 1.16 0.45
CA ALA A 94 3.03 2.11 0.87
C ALA A 94 2.03 1.45 1.84
N PRO A 95 1.46 2.22 2.79
CA PRO A 95 0.45 1.74 3.72
C PRO A 95 -0.95 1.65 3.07
N HIS A 96 -1.78 0.75 3.60
CA HIS A 96 -3.13 0.46 3.11
C HIS A 96 -4.25 0.63 4.14
N ALA A 97 -4.01 1.31 5.26
CA ALA A 97 -5.11 1.82 6.07
C ALA A 97 -5.96 2.85 5.29
N GLY A 98 -7.13 3.21 5.82
CA GLY A 98 -7.98 4.27 5.23
C GLY A 98 -7.23 5.60 5.09
N TYR A 99 -7.45 6.33 3.99
CA TYR A 99 -6.62 7.48 3.63
C TYR A 99 -6.69 8.67 4.59
N ALA A 100 -7.72 8.75 5.43
CA ALA A 100 -7.77 9.72 6.52
C ALA A 100 -6.62 9.53 7.54
N TYR A 101 -6.05 8.33 7.63
CA TYR A 101 -4.98 7.99 8.55
C TYR A 101 -3.62 7.86 7.83
N SER A 102 -3.57 7.08 6.76
CA SER A 102 -2.31 6.71 6.09
C SER A 102 -2.02 7.48 4.80
N GLY A 103 -2.99 8.22 4.25
CA GLY A 103 -2.88 8.80 2.91
C GLY A 103 -1.72 9.79 2.76
N ARG A 104 -1.45 10.59 3.80
CA ARG A 104 -0.26 11.47 3.83
C ARG A 104 1.04 10.68 3.82
N CYS A 105 1.10 9.54 4.50
CA CYS A 105 2.27 8.65 4.43
C CYS A 105 2.38 8.04 3.01
N SER A 106 1.31 7.44 2.46
CA SER A 106 1.29 6.88 1.11
C SER A 106 1.77 7.85 0.05
N ALA A 107 1.46 9.14 0.17
CA ALA A 107 1.91 10.18 -0.75
C ALA A 107 3.44 10.23 -0.88
N TRP A 108 4.22 9.98 0.19
CA TRP A 108 5.68 9.93 0.12
C TRP A 108 6.17 8.80 -0.78
N ALA A 109 5.60 7.60 -0.64
CA ALA A 109 5.92 6.46 -1.51
C ALA A 109 5.59 6.79 -2.97
N PHE A 110 4.36 7.25 -3.23
CA PHE A 110 3.88 7.52 -4.58
C PHE A 110 4.54 8.73 -5.26
N ARG A 111 5.05 9.71 -4.51
CA ARG A 111 5.91 10.77 -5.04
C ARG A 111 7.31 10.27 -5.37
N CYS A 112 7.84 9.27 -4.65
CA CYS A 112 9.13 8.65 -4.98
C CYS A 112 9.06 7.81 -6.25
N LEU A 113 7.92 7.16 -6.52
CA LEU A 113 7.73 6.23 -7.63
C LEU A 113 7.95 6.89 -9.00
N ASP A 114 8.90 6.38 -9.78
CA ASP A 114 9.16 6.82 -11.16
C ASP A 114 8.31 6.01 -12.15
N LEU A 115 7.24 6.63 -12.65
CA LEU A 115 6.33 6.04 -13.62
C LEU A 115 6.68 6.39 -15.08
N SER A 116 7.72 7.17 -15.33
CA SER A 116 7.99 7.77 -16.65
C SER A 116 8.18 6.73 -17.78
N GLN A 117 8.68 5.54 -17.45
CA GLN A 117 8.85 4.41 -18.38
C GLN A 117 7.89 3.25 -18.12
N ALA A 118 6.99 3.38 -17.14
CA ALA A 118 6.14 2.27 -16.72
C ALA A 118 5.18 1.86 -17.82
N LYS A 119 5.17 0.57 -18.15
CA LYS A 119 4.15 -0.10 -18.97
C LYS A 119 3.30 -1.07 -18.17
N ARG A 120 3.80 -1.49 -17.01
CA ARG A 120 3.12 -2.42 -16.12
C ARG A 120 3.47 -2.14 -14.67
N VAL A 121 2.46 -2.15 -13.81
CA VAL A 121 2.61 -1.99 -12.36
C VAL A 121 2.15 -3.26 -11.65
N PHE A 122 3.06 -3.93 -10.97
CA PHE A 122 2.77 -5.04 -10.08
C PHE A 122 2.31 -4.49 -8.74
N VAL A 123 1.15 -4.94 -8.26
CA VAL A 123 0.61 -4.53 -6.97
C VAL A 123 0.55 -5.75 -6.08
N LEU A 124 1.40 -5.79 -5.05
CA LEU A 124 1.59 -6.91 -4.15
C LEU A 124 0.98 -6.55 -2.80
N GLY A 125 -0.11 -7.24 -2.43
CA GLY A 125 -0.78 -7.03 -1.15
C GLY A 125 -0.70 -8.25 -0.24
N PRO A 126 -0.75 -8.08 1.09
CA PRO A 126 -1.06 -9.20 1.98
C PRO A 126 -2.53 -9.58 1.84
N THR A 127 -2.89 -10.70 2.47
CA THR A 127 -4.28 -11.14 2.57
C THR A 127 -4.81 -11.09 3.99
N HIS A 128 -6.03 -10.56 4.13
CA HIS A 128 -6.76 -10.46 5.40
C HIS A 128 -7.98 -11.40 5.45
N TYR A 129 -8.50 -11.81 4.29
CA TYR A 129 -9.76 -12.56 4.17
C TYR A 129 -9.63 -13.91 3.45
N PHE A 130 -8.47 -14.22 2.88
CA PHE A 130 -8.24 -15.43 2.09
C PHE A 130 -6.99 -16.17 2.56
N TYR A 131 -7.17 -17.29 3.24
CA TYR A 131 -6.04 -18.09 3.74
C TYR A 131 -5.44 -18.95 2.63
N PHE A 132 -4.15 -18.73 2.32
CA PHE A 132 -3.33 -19.54 1.42
C PHE A 132 -1.83 -19.36 1.72
N SER A 133 -0.99 -20.21 1.12
CA SER A 133 0.47 -20.06 1.05
C SER A 133 0.87 -19.89 -0.42
N GLY A 134 1.93 -19.13 -0.69
CA GLY A 134 2.40 -18.78 -2.02
C GLY A 134 1.76 -17.50 -2.57
N LEU A 135 1.19 -17.59 -3.76
CA LEU A 135 0.76 -16.43 -4.55
C LEU A 135 -0.67 -16.60 -5.07
N ALA A 136 -1.51 -15.58 -4.89
CA ALA A 136 -2.87 -15.58 -5.43
C ALA A 136 -3.08 -14.45 -6.44
N LEU A 137 -3.66 -14.77 -7.60
CA LEU A 137 -3.77 -13.90 -8.76
C LEU A 137 -5.20 -13.39 -8.97
N SER A 138 -5.36 -12.11 -9.31
CA SER A 138 -6.66 -11.54 -9.67
C SER A 138 -7.23 -12.15 -10.95
N THR A 139 -8.56 -12.28 -11.00
CA THR A 139 -9.30 -12.79 -12.19
C THR A 139 -10.19 -11.73 -12.83
N PHE A 140 -10.08 -10.48 -12.40
CA PHE A 140 -10.79 -9.35 -13.00
C PHE A 140 -10.04 -8.83 -14.22
N SER A 141 -10.76 -8.40 -15.25
CA SER A 141 -10.19 -7.76 -16.44
C SER A 141 -9.82 -6.31 -16.18
N GLN A 142 -10.49 -5.65 -15.23
CA GLN A 142 -10.23 -4.28 -14.83
C GLN A 142 -10.43 -4.07 -13.32
N TYR A 143 -9.74 -3.07 -12.77
CA TYR A 143 -9.99 -2.52 -11.43
C TYR A 143 -10.58 -1.13 -11.59
N SER A 144 -11.80 -0.92 -11.09
CA SER A 144 -12.42 0.42 -11.05
C SER A 144 -12.10 1.13 -9.74
N THR A 145 -11.85 2.41 -9.84
CA THR A 145 -11.71 3.39 -8.76
C THR A 145 -12.71 4.54 -9.00
N PRO A 146 -12.99 5.41 -8.02
CA PRO A 146 -13.78 6.62 -8.28
C PRO A 146 -13.16 7.54 -9.35
N LEU A 147 -11.84 7.54 -9.51
CA LEU A 147 -11.14 8.40 -10.48
C LEU A 147 -11.16 7.83 -11.90
N GLY A 148 -11.28 6.51 -12.02
CA GLY A 148 -11.35 5.76 -13.28
C GLY A 148 -10.88 4.33 -13.10
N ALA A 149 -10.61 3.61 -14.20
CA ALA A 149 -10.28 2.19 -14.14
C ALA A 149 -8.93 1.85 -14.76
N PHE A 150 -8.25 0.86 -14.19
CA PHE A 150 -7.05 0.24 -14.77
C PHE A 150 -7.41 -1.07 -15.46
N SER A 151 -6.75 -1.33 -16.59
CA SER A 151 -6.76 -2.66 -17.21
C SER A 151 -5.81 -3.61 -16.48
N VAL A 152 -6.27 -4.81 -16.18
CA VAL A 152 -5.47 -5.87 -15.56
C VAL A 152 -4.74 -6.66 -16.66
N ASP A 153 -3.43 -6.83 -16.52
CA ASP A 153 -2.61 -7.62 -17.43
C ASP A 153 -2.79 -9.12 -17.19
N GLN A 154 -3.92 -9.62 -17.70
CA GLN A 154 -4.30 -11.02 -17.60
C GLN A 154 -3.31 -11.97 -18.30
N GLN A 155 -2.54 -11.49 -19.29
CA GLN A 155 -1.52 -12.32 -19.93
C GLN A 155 -0.35 -12.55 -18.98
N THR A 156 0.14 -11.49 -18.33
CA THR A 156 1.24 -11.59 -17.38
C THR A 156 0.88 -12.48 -16.19
N LEU A 157 -0.35 -12.37 -15.66
CA LEU A 157 -0.83 -13.26 -14.60
C LEU A 157 -0.81 -14.74 -15.04
N ARG A 158 -1.20 -15.05 -16.30
CA ARG A 158 -1.11 -16.41 -16.85
C ARG A 158 0.33 -16.88 -17.00
N ASP A 159 1.23 -16.02 -17.46
CA ASP A 159 2.65 -16.35 -17.65
C ASP A 159 3.34 -16.66 -16.31
N ILE A 160 2.99 -15.91 -15.25
CA ILE A 160 3.44 -16.16 -13.87
C ILE A 160 2.94 -17.52 -13.39
N ALA A 161 1.65 -17.81 -13.54
CA ALA A 161 1.08 -19.10 -13.13
C ALA A 161 1.71 -20.28 -13.87
N ALA A 162 1.95 -20.16 -15.19
CA ALA A 162 2.61 -21.18 -15.99
C ALA A 162 4.08 -21.40 -15.59
N SER A 163 4.79 -20.31 -15.29
CA SER A 163 6.18 -20.35 -14.83
C SER A 163 6.30 -21.03 -13.47
N ALA A 164 5.41 -20.71 -12.52
CA ALA A 164 5.37 -21.35 -11.21
C ALA A 164 5.03 -22.83 -11.29
N ALA A 165 4.05 -23.21 -12.12
CA ALA A 165 3.71 -24.62 -12.34
C ALA A 165 4.89 -25.42 -12.91
N SER A 166 5.72 -24.79 -13.75
CA SER A 166 6.93 -25.41 -14.32
C SER A 166 8.07 -25.51 -13.31
N ALA A 167 8.21 -24.52 -12.43
CA ALA A 167 9.23 -24.49 -11.38
C ALA A 167 8.88 -25.41 -10.18
N GLY A 168 7.59 -25.71 -9.97
CA GLY A 168 7.07 -26.52 -8.87
C GLY A 168 6.88 -25.76 -7.56
N ALA A 169 7.29 -24.49 -7.49
CA ALA A 169 7.07 -23.56 -6.38
C ALA A 169 7.20 -22.11 -6.89
N PRO A 170 6.58 -21.12 -6.24
CA PRO A 170 5.61 -21.24 -5.14
C PRO A 170 4.28 -21.84 -5.61
N GLU A 171 3.39 -22.19 -4.68
CA GLU A 171 2.00 -22.50 -5.06
C GLU A 171 1.33 -21.24 -5.64
N VAL A 172 0.69 -21.36 -6.80
CA VAL A 172 -0.06 -20.26 -7.42
C VAL A 172 -1.51 -20.65 -7.59
N ARG A 173 -2.42 -19.76 -7.18
CA ARG A 173 -3.87 -19.95 -7.30
C ARG A 173 -4.56 -18.66 -7.71
N ASN A 174 -5.85 -18.74 -8.05
CA ASN A 174 -6.66 -17.55 -8.28
C ASN A 174 -7.26 -17.06 -6.96
N ILE A 175 -7.38 -15.75 -6.80
CA ILE A 175 -8.16 -15.15 -5.71
C ILE A 175 -9.64 -15.40 -6.01
N PRO A 176 -10.42 -16.01 -5.09
CA PRO A 176 -11.86 -16.06 -5.27
C PRO A 176 -12.42 -14.64 -5.30
N ARG A 177 -13.17 -14.27 -6.36
CA ARG A 177 -13.66 -12.88 -6.56
C ARG A 177 -14.27 -12.25 -5.32
N ARG A 178 -15.14 -12.98 -4.61
CA ARG A 178 -15.74 -12.50 -3.35
C ARG A 178 -14.70 -12.11 -2.30
N ARG A 179 -13.62 -12.89 -2.16
CA ARG A 179 -12.53 -12.59 -1.24
C ARG A 179 -11.70 -11.40 -1.69
N GLU A 180 -11.52 -11.21 -2.98
CA GLU A 180 -10.85 -10.03 -3.53
C GLU A 180 -11.67 -8.74 -3.34
N LEU A 181 -13.01 -8.85 -3.30
CA LEU A 181 -13.90 -7.73 -2.94
C LEU A 181 -13.87 -7.40 -1.43
N ASP A 182 -13.68 -8.42 -0.59
CA ASP A 182 -13.47 -8.25 0.85
C ASP A 182 -12.10 -7.64 1.15
N GLU A 183 -11.08 -7.99 0.36
CA GLU A 183 -9.70 -7.50 0.49
C GLU A 183 -9.56 -6.01 0.14
N HIS A 184 -8.73 -5.30 0.90
CA HIS A 184 -8.49 -3.87 0.75
C HIS A 184 -7.06 -3.54 0.35
N SER A 185 -6.07 -4.38 0.67
CA SER A 185 -4.65 -4.07 0.45
C SER A 185 -4.34 -3.63 -0.98
N LEU A 186 -4.85 -4.35 -1.99
CA LEU A 186 -4.66 -4.00 -3.39
C LEU A 186 -5.41 -2.72 -3.81
N GLU A 187 -6.66 -2.58 -3.36
CA GLU A 187 -7.54 -1.48 -3.79
C GLU A 187 -7.04 -0.11 -3.32
N MET A 188 -6.47 -0.07 -2.11
CA MET A 188 -5.90 1.16 -1.54
C MET A 188 -4.69 1.62 -2.35
N GLU A 189 -3.83 0.71 -2.83
CA GLU A 189 -2.71 1.13 -3.67
C GLU A 189 -3.15 1.54 -5.08
N ILE A 190 -4.07 0.78 -5.68
CA ILE A 190 -4.54 1.01 -7.05
C ILE A 190 -5.27 2.36 -7.17
N SER A 191 -6.03 2.75 -6.14
CA SER A 191 -6.75 4.02 -6.13
C SER A 191 -5.80 5.22 -6.08
N PHE A 192 -4.73 5.16 -5.27
CA PHE A 192 -3.72 6.22 -5.22
C PHE A 192 -2.86 6.23 -6.49
N LEU A 193 -2.50 5.06 -7.02
CA LEU A 193 -1.77 4.91 -8.27
C LEU A 193 -2.47 5.62 -9.44
N TYR A 194 -3.81 5.59 -9.48
CA TYR A 194 -4.57 6.28 -10.54
C TYR A 194 -4.25 7.77 -10.57
N GLN A 195 -4.22 8.44 -9.41
CA GLN A 195 -3.87 9.87 -9.31
C GLN A 195 -2.45 10.14 -9.81
N ARG A 196 -1.49 9.26 -9.50
CA ARG A 196 -0.11 9.40 -9.98
C ARG A 196 0.00 9.20 -11.49
N CYS A 197 -0.78 8.29 -12.05
CA CYS A 197 -0.85 8.10 -13.49
C CYS A 197 -1.46 9.33 -14.20
N GLU A 198 -2.53 9.94 -13.66
CA GLU A 198 -3.09 11.19 -14.20
C GLU A 198 -2.06 12.33 -14.21
N ALA A 199 -1.22 12.42 -13.18
CA ALA A 199 -0.17 13.43 -13.10
C ALA A 199 1.03 13.16 -14.05
N THR A 200 1.19 11.92 -14.53
CA THR A 200 2.38 11.50 -15.31
C THR A 200 2.06 11.32 -16.80
N PHE A 201 0.90 10.76 -17.12
CA PHE A 201 0.50 10.41 -18.49
C PHE A 201 -0.62 11.33 -18.96
N SER A 202 -0.55 11.74 -20.22
CA SER A 202 -1.52 12.71 -20.77
C SER A 202 -2.94 12.17 -20.90
N ARG A 203 -3.09 10.84 -21.04
CA ARG A 203 -4.40 10.21 -21.29
C ARG A 203 -4.49 8.82 -20.62
N PRO A 204 -5.68 8.39 -20.18
CA PRO A 204 -5.88 7.08 -19.53
C PRO A 204 -5.45 5.88 -20.39
N GLU A 205 -5.54 5.96 -21.72
CA GLU A 205 -5.07 4.88 -22.61
C GLU A 205 -3.55 4.68 -22.59
N ASP A 206 -2.80 5.68 -22.13
CA ASP A 206 -1.34 5.63 -22.02
C ASP A 206 -0.90 5.08 -20.65
N PHE A 207 -1.84 4.82 -19.72
CA PHE A 207 -1.55 4.29 -18.39
C PHE A 207 -0.97 2.87 -18.46
N PRO A 208 -0.06 2.51 -17.55
CA PRO A 208 0.40 1.13 -17.43
C PRO A 208 -0.75 0.19 -17.04
N THR A 209 -0.69 -1.05 -17.51
CA THR A 209 -1.57 -2.11 -17.00
C THR A 209 -1.16 -2.50 -15.58
N ILE A 210 -2.06 -3.08 -14.80
CA ILE A 210 -1.76 -3.54 -13.45
C ILE A 210 -1.71 -5.08 -13.36
N VAL A 211 -0.90 -5.60 -12.44
CA VAL A 211 -0.80 -7.02 -12.10
C VAL A 211 -1.10 -7.19 -10.60
N PRO A 212 -2.38 -7.32 -10.20
CA PRO A 212 -2.78 -7.42 -8.80
C PRO A 212 -2.59 -8.84 -8.27
N MET A 213 -1.84 -8.96 -7.17
CA MET A 213 -1.43 -10.25 -6.61
C MET A 213 -1.43 -10.19 -5.08
N LEU A 214 -1.95 -11.23 -4.43
CA LEU A 214 -1.81 -11.40 -2.99
C LEU A 214 -0.64 -12.35 -2.68
N VAL A 215 0.14 -12.00 -1.66
CA VAL A 215 1.31 -12.75 -1.21
C VAL A 215 1.10 -13.21 0.23
N SER A 216 1.35 -14.48 0.50
CA SER A 216 1.24 -15.10 1.84
C SER A 216 2.15 -16.32 1.91
N GLY A 217 2.60 -16.72 3.10
CA GLY A 217 3.37 -17.96 3.25
C GLY A 217 4.45 -17.85 4.33
N ASP A 218 5.62 -18.39 4.02
CA ASP A 218 6.83 -18.33 4.86
C ASP A 218 8.05 -17.82 4.07
N ALA A 219 9.22 -17.85 4.70
CA ALA A 219 10.48 -17.40 4.10
C ALA A 219 10.87 -18.16 2.82
N ASP A 220 10.49 -19.44 2.70
CA ASP A 220 10.77 -20.24 1.49
C ASP A 220 9.81 -19.85 0.36
N ASP A 221 8.53 -19.63 0.67
CA ASP A 221 7.55 -19.06 -0.25
C ASP A 221 8.00 -17.67 -0.75
N GLU A 222 8.46 -16.79 0.15
CA GLU A 222 8.97 -15.46 -0.19
C GLU A 222 10.14 -15.53 -1.18
N LYS A 223 11.14 -16.39 -0.92
CA LYS A 223 12.26 -16.62 -1.84
C LYS A 223 11.82 -17.22 -3.17
N ALA A 224 10.85 -18.14 -3.17
CA ALA A 224 10.32 -18.73 -4.38
C ALA A 224 9.57 -17.70 -5.24
N ILE A 225 8.73 -16.86 -4.62
CA ILE A 225 8.02 -15.75 -5.28
C ILE A 225 9.01 -14.72 -5.80
N GLY A 226 10.02 -14.35 -5.00
CA GLY A 226 11.05 -13.41 -5.44
C GLY A 226 11.80 -13.89 -6.68
N ARG A 227 12.15 -15.19 -6.73
CA ARG A 227 12.74 -15.83 -7.92
C ARG A 227 11.80 -15.84 -9.12
N LEU A 228 10.51 -16.12 -8.89
CA LEU A 228 9.48 -16.11 -9.92
C LEU A 228 9.30 -14.72 -10.54
N LEU A 229 9.39 -13.67 -9.73
CA LEU A 229 9.21 -12.28 -10.17
C LEU A 229 10.50 -11.64 -10.75
N LEU A 230 11.67 -12.22 -10.50
CA LEU A 230 12.97 -11.69 -10.92
C LEU A 230 13.06 -11.30 -12.42
N PRO A 231 12.51 -12.07 -13.39
CA PRO A 231 12.52 -11.65 -14.79
C PRO A 231 11.76 -10.34 -15.04
N TYR A 232 10.69 -10.09 -14.28
CA TYR A 232 9.91 -8.86 -14.37
C TYR A 232 10.63 -7.68 -13.73
N LEU A 233 11.38 -7.87 -12.64
CA LEU A 233 12.21 -6.82 -12.04
C LEU A 233 13.32 -6.35 -13.00
N ARG A 234 13.84 -7.25 -13.85
CA ARG A 234 14.90 -6.93 -14.83
C ARG A 234 14.42 -6.06 -15.99
N ASP A 235 13.12 -6.05 -16.27
CA ASP A 235 12.54 -5.23 -17.33
C ASP A 235 12.29 -3.80 -16.80
N PRO A 236 12.96 -2.78 -17.37
CA PRO A 236 12.85 -1.39 -16.91
C PRO A 236 11.45 -0.78 -17.07
N ALA A 237 10.56 -1.41 -17.85
CA ALA A 237 9.17 -0.97 -18.00
C ALA A 237 8.24 -1.47 -16.87
N ASN A 238 8.72 -2.30 -15.96
CA ASN A 238 7.94 -2.80 -14.83
C ASN A 238 8.25 -2.02 -13.54
N VAL A 239 7.18 -1.70 -12.83
CA VAL A 239 7.19 -1.01 -11.53
C VAL A 239 6.42 -1.84 -10.50
N PHE A 240 6.77 -1.74 -9.22
CA PHE A 240 6.23 -2.55 -8.13
C PHE A 240 5.70 -1.67 -6.99
N VAL A 241 4.46 -1.90 -6.58
CA VAL A 241 3.86 -1.30 -5.39
C VAL A 241 3.61 -2.41 -4.39
N VAL A 242 4.31 -2.35 -3.26
CA VAL A 242 4.24 -3.33 -2.17
C VAL A 242 3.41 -2.72 -1.06
N SER A 243 2.27 -3.32 -0.77
CA SER A 243 1.32 -2.79 0.19
C SER A 243 1.60 -3.32 1.60
N SER A 244 1.84 -2.45 2.58
CA SER A 244 2.05 -2.84 3.97
C SER A 244 1.83 -1.69 4.95
N ASP A 245 1.00 -1.93 5.95
CA ASP A 245 1.10 -1.27 7.25
C ASP A 245 2.15 -1.99 8.13
N PHE A 246 2.58 -1.31 9.19
CA PHE A 246 3.57 -1.81 10.16
C PHE A 246 2.86 -2.20 11.48
N CYS A 247 3.44 -1.95 12.65
CA CYS A 247 2.88 -2.39 13.94
C CYS A 247 1.39 -2.02 14.11
N HIS A 248 0.55 -3.06 14.23
CA HIS A 248 -0.84 -2.98 14.70
C HIS A 248 -0.86 -3.21 16.21
N TRP A 249 -0.81 -2.12 16.98
CA TRP A 249 -0.77 -2.15 18.43
C TRP A 249 -2.16 -1.95 19.05
N GLY A 250 -2.59 -2.86 19.92
CA GLY A 250 -3.83 -2.72 20.68
C GLY A 250 -4.62 -4.01 20.86
N ARG A 251 -5.63 -3.94 21.73
CA ARG A 251 -6.47 -5.09 22.09
C ARG A 251 -7.16 -5.76 20.90
N GLN A 252 -7.63 -4.96 19.95
CA GLN A 252 -8.35 -5.43 18.76
C GLN A 252 -7.48 -6.25 17.78
N PHE A 253 -6.16 -6.21 17.93
CA PHE A 253 -5.20 -6.92 17.08
C PHE A 253 -4.68 -8.18 17.78
N GLY A 254 -5.60 -8.97 18.36
CA GLY A 254 -5.25 -10.19 19.09
C GLY A 254 -4.55 -9.93 20.43
N ASP A 255 -4.83 -8.81 21.07
CA ASP A 255 -4.18 -8.37 22.31
C ASP A 255 -2.68 -8.07 22.20
N TYR A 256 -2.20 -7.75 20.99
CA TYR A 256 -0.81 -7.37 20.72
C TYR A 256 -0.50 -5.98 21.26
N ARG A 257 0.15 -5.91 22.43
CA ARG A 257 0.47 -4.67 23.15
C ARG A 257 1.87 -4.68 23.77
N PRO A 258 2.92 -5.01 23.00
CA PRO A 258 4.29 -5.02 23.53
C PRO A 258 4.68 -3.61 24.02
N TYR A 259 5.43 -3.57 25.11
CA TYR A 259 5.97 -2.35 25.71
C TYR A 259 7.34 -2.64 26.32
N PHE A 260 8.24 -1.65 26.27
CA PHE A 260 9.63 -1.78 26.71
C PHE A 260 9.93 -0.77 27.82
N PRO A 261 9.72 -1.13 29.10
CA PRO A 261 9.96 -0.24 30.23
C PRO A 261 11.39 0.30 30.25
N GLY A 262 11.53 1.62 30.32
CA GLY A 262 12.83 2.31 30.28
C GLY A 262 13.48 2.34 28.90
N GLY A 263 12.76 1.95 27.83
CA GLY A 263 13.30 1.89 26.48
C GLY A 263 14.27 0.71 26.29
N ASP A 264 14.17 -0.31 27.15
CA ASP A 264 15.04 -1.48 27.08
C ASP A 264 14.30 -2.65 26.40
N ARG A 265 14.73 -2.97 25.17
CA ARG A 265 14.21 -4.07 24.35
C ARG A 265 14.19 -5.42 25.07
N LYS A 266 15.09 -5.63 26.04
CA LYS A 266 15.17 -6.87 26.84
C LYS A 266 14.08 -6.97 27.92
N ARG A 267 13.43 -5.86 28.25
CA ARG A 267 12.40 -5.79 29.30
C ARG A 267 10.98 -5.87 28.76
N ARG A 268 10.78 -6.51 27.60
CA ARG A 268 9.48 -6.63 26.93
C ARG A 268 8.40 -7.13 27.89
N VAL A 269 7.30 -6.39 27.97
CA VAL A 269 6.04 -6.79 28.62
C VAL A 269 4.89 -6.60 27.64
N ASN A 270 3.76 -7.25 27.87
CA ASN A 270 2.51 -6.97 27.13
C ASN A 270 1.57 -6.20 28.05
N LEU A 271 1.22 -4.96 27.68
CA LEU A 271 0.33 -4.12 28.49
C LEU A 271 -1.10 -4.69 28.51
N ARG A 272 -1.85 -4.28 29.53
CA ARG A 272 -3.23 -4.65 29.80
C ARG A 272 -4.09 -3.42 30.08
N ASP A 273 -5.40 -3.56 29.93
CA ASP A 273 -6.36 -2.46 30.16
C ASP A 273 -6.28 -1.87 31.57
N GLY A 274 -5.86 -2.68 32.56
CA GLY A 274 -5.71 -2.25 33.95
C GLY A 274 -4.35 -1.65 34.31
N ASP A 275 -3.40 -1.62 33.37
CA ASP A 275 -2.08 -1.04 33.64
C ASP A 275 -2.15 0.49 33.65
N ALA A 276 -1.35 1.10 34.53
CA ALA A 276 -1.22 2.55 34.52
C ALA A 276 -0.53 3.01 33.22
N PRO A 277 -0.99 4.12 32.60
CA PRO A 277 -0.34 4.73 31.43
C PRO A 277 1.17 4.92 31.65
N PRO A 278 2.04 4.21 30.89
CA PRO A 278 3.46 4.35 31.06
C PRO A 278 3.97 5.69 30.51
N THR A 279 4.96 6.26 31.18
CA THR A 279 5.55 7.57 30.83
C THR A 279 7.04 7.51 30.52
N SER A 280 7.68 6.35 30.66
CA SER A 280 9.13 6.19 30.51
C SER A 280 9.48 4.88 29.81
N PRO A 281 9.39 4.84 28.46
CA PRO A 281 8.87 5.91 27.60
C PRO A 281 7.33 5.85 27.47
N PRO A 282 6.68 6.83 26.82
CA PRO A 282 5.30 6.68 26.36
C PRO A 282 5.12 5.46 25.44
N ILE A 283 3.90 4.91 25.35
CA ILE A 283 3.61 3.69 24.56
C ILE A 283 4.06 3.84 23.10
N HIS A 284 3.78 4.98 22.47
CA HIS A 284 4.14 5.20 21.07
C HIS A 284 5.64 5.06 20.80
N GLU A 285 6.52 5.44 21.73
CA GLU A 285 7.96 5.27 21.55
C GLU A 285 8.38 3.80 21.61
N SER A 286 7.71 2.97 22.41
CA SER A 286 7.91 1.51 22.35
C SER A 286 7.44 0.91 21.02
N ILE A 287 6.35 1.42 20.45
CA ILE A 287 5.90 1.04 19.10
C ILE A 287 6.95 1.42 18.06
N LYS A 288 7.46 2.67 18.13
CA LYS A 288 8.49 3.16 17.22
C LYS A 288 9.77 2.32 17.28
N MET A 289 10.21 1.91 18.46
CA MET A 289 11.38 1.03 18.58
C MET A 289 11.22 -0.27 17.76
N LEU A 290 10.03 -0.90 17.80
CA LEU A 290 9.76 -2.12 17.03
C LEU A 290 9.74 -1.88 15.53
N ASP A 291 9.12 -0.78 15.10
CA ASP A 291 9.05 -0.45 13.69
C ASP A 291 10.41 0.00 13.14
N ASP A 292 11.20 0.74 13.92
CA ASP A 292 12.57 1.13 13.56
C ASP A 292 13.45 -0.12 13.38
N GLU A 293 13.38 -1.11 14.27
CA GLU A 293 14.10 -2.38 14.11
C GLU A 293 13.70 -3.12 12.80
N ALA A 294 12.41 -3.13 12.45
CA ALA A 294 11.93 -3.74 11.21
C ALA A 294 12.35 -2.95 9.96
N ILE A 295 12.31 -1.61 10.02
CA ILE A 295 12.78 -0.72 8.95
C ILE A 295 14.28 -0.90 8.75
N GLU A 296 15.07 -0.90 9.82
CA GLU A 296 16.52 -1.11 9.76
C GLU A 296 16.87 -2.47 9.14
N ALA A 297 16.15 -3.53 9.54
CA ALA A 297 16.32 -4.86 8.95
C ALA A 297 15.97 -4.88 7.45
N MET A 298 14.88 -4.21 7.06
CA MET A 298 14.50 -4.04 5.65
C MET A 298 15.58 -3.27 4.84
N GLU A 299 16.16 -2.20 5.40
CA GLU A 299 17.17 -1.37 4.75
C GLU A 299 18.56 -2.04 4.64
N THR A 300 18.76 -3.20 5.27
CA THR A 300 19.94 -4.04 5.02
C THR A 300 19.98 -4.58 3.59
N GLY A 301 18.80 -4.77 2.97
CA GLY A 301 18.67 -5.46 1.68
C GLY A 301 18.91 -6.97 1.75
N VAL A 302 18.96 -7.56 2.95
CA VAL A 302 19.12 -9.00 3.18
C VAL A 302 17.80 -9.57 3.65
N HIS A 303 17.19 -10.44 2.85
CA HIS A 303 15.89 -11.04 3.15
C HIS A 303 15.86 -11.71 4.53
N ASP A 304 16.86 -12.56 4.80
CA ASP A 304 16.90 -13.35 6.03
C ASP A 304 17.08 -12.48 7.29
N ALA A 305 17.64 -11.28 7.16
CA ALA A 305 17.74 -10.34 8.27
C ALA A 305 16.37 -9.75 8.63
N PHE A 306 15.53 -9.45 7.63
CA PHE A 306 14.17 -8.97 7.83
C PHE A 306 13.27 -10.04 8.44
N VAL A 307 13.31 -11.27 7.91
CA VAL A 307 12.57 -12.41 8.47
C VAL A 307 12.97 -12.67 9.93
N ALA A 308 14.27 -12.75 10.22
CA ALA A 308 14.76 -12.98 11.57
C ALA A 308 14.36 -11.86 12.55
N ASN A 309 14.30 -10.61 12.09
CA ASN A 309 13.80 -9.51 12.91
C ASN A 309 12.32 -9.69 13.29
N LEU A 310 11.46 -10.02 12.33
CA LEU A 310 10.03 -10.21 12.59
C LEU A 310 9.77 -11.40 13.51
N GLU A 311 10.55 -12.48 13.38
CA GLU A 311 10.49 -13.63 14.28
C GLU A 311 10.94 -13.29 15.71
N ASP A 312 11.96 -12.43 15.88
CA ASP A 312 12.44 -12.00 17.21
C ASP A 312 11.51 -10.98 17.90
N THR A 313 10.88 -10.12 17.11
CA THR A 313 10.05 -9.02 17.62
C THR A 313 8.56 -9.36 17.75
N ASP A 314 8.10 -10.38 17.02
CA ASP A 314 6.68 -10.65 16.72
C ASP A 314 5.96 -9.42 16.15
N ASN A 315 6.68 -8.48 15.50
CA ASN A 315 6.05 -7.26 15.00
C ASN A 315 4.93 -7.56 14.00
N SER A 316 3.79 -6.92 14.17
CA SER A 316 2.55 -7.19 13.44
C SER A 316 2.49 -6.45 12.09
N VAL A 317 3.59 -6.50 11.34
CA VAL A 317 3.69 -5.97 9.97
C VAL A 317 2.82 -6.82 9.04
N CYS A 318 1.71 -6.26 8.54
CA CYS A 318 0.72 -7.03 7.78
C CYS A 318 1.25 -7.46 6.40
N GLY A 319 2.02 -6.60 5.73
CA GLY A 319 2.63 -6.85 4.43
C GLY A 319 4.01 -7.51 4.50
N ARG A 320 4.34 -8.19 5.60
CA ARG A 320 5.64 -8.86 5.77
C ARG A 320 6.00 -9.79 4.61
N HIS A 321 5.04 -10.54 4.09
CA HIS A 321 5.27 -11.48 2.99
C HIS A 321 5.45 -10.80 1.63
N PRO A 322 4.62 -9.80 1.23
CA PRO A 322 4.93 -8.94 0.09
C PRO A 322 6.31 -8.26 0.16
N ILE A 323 6.67 -7.71 1.34
CA ILE A 323 7.99 -7.08 1.56
C ILE A 323 9.10 -8.13 1.42
N GLY A 324 9.00 -9.26 2.10
CA GLY A 324 9.97 -10.36 2.05
C GLY A 324 10.17 -10.87 0.62
N ALA A 325 9.09 -11.17 -0.11
CA ALA A 325 9.18 -11.61 -1.50
C ALA A 325 9.89 -10.58 -2.41
N MET A 326 9.62 -9.29 -2.21
CA MET A 326 10.29 -8.23 -2.96
C MET A 326 11.76 -8.06 -2.54
N MET A 327 12.08 -8.15 -1.25
CA MET A 327 13.46 -8.14 -0.76
C MET A 327 14.27 -9.32 -1.32
N ALA A 328 13.71 -10.53 -1.34
CA ALA A 328 14.34 -11.69 -1.94
C ALA A 328 14.62 -11.49 -3.44
N ALA A 329 13.68 -10.87 -4.17
CA ALA A 329 13.87 -10.54 -5.58
C ALA A 329 14.99 -9.51 -5.80
N LEU A 330 15.02 -8.44 -5.00
CA LEU A 330 16.05 -7.39 -5.05
C LEU A 330 17.44 -7.93 -4.69
N GLU A 331 17.51 -8.80 -3.68
CA GLU A 331 18.74 -9.47 -3.27
C GLU A 331 19.30 -10.35 -4.41
N MET A 332 18.45 -11.15 -5.05
CA MET A 332 18.85 -11.95 -6.23
C MET A 332 19.22 -11.10 -7.44
N LEU A 333 18.57 -9.94 -7.62
CA LEU A 333 18.90 -9.01 -8.70
C LEU A 333 20.30 -8.41 -8.50
N GLY A 334 20.65 -8.11 -7.26
CA GLY A 334 21.95 -7.54 -6.86
C GLY A 334 23.06 -8.56 -6.59
N ASP A 335 22.84 -9.87 -6.79
CA ASP A 335 23.73 -10.90 -6.22
C ASP A 335 25.20 -10.78 -6.69
N ILE A 336 25.43 -10.27 -7.91
CA ILE A 336 26.77 -10.04 -8.46
C ILE A 336 27.41 -8.69 -8.04
N ALA A 337 26.68 -7.83 -7.33
CA ALA A 337 27.16 -6.54 -6.85
C ALA A 337 27.61 -6.60 -5.38
N PRO A 338 28.59 -5.75 -4.96
CA PRO A 338 28.89 -5.53 -3.54
C PRO A 338 27.63 -5.11 -2.78
N LEU A 339 27.52 -5.52 -1.50
CA LEU A 339 26.32 -5.32 -0.67
C LEU A 339 25.87 -3.85 -0.65
N GLU A 340 26.81 -2.90 -0.61
CA GLU A 340 26.52 -1.47 -0.56
C GLU A 340 25.89 -0.92 -1.84
N LYS A 341 26.01 -1.67 -2.94
CA LYS A 341 25.47 -1.33 -4.27
C LYS A 341 24.28 -2.21 -4.65
N ARG A 342 23.87 -3.15 -3.80
CA ARG A 342 22.70 -3.99 -4.06
C ARG A 342 21.43 -3.15 -3.97
N PRO A 343 20.45 -3.37 -4.87
CA PRO A 343 19.13 -2.80 -4.73
C PRO A 343 18.53 -3.16 -3.36
N LYS A 344 17.97 -2.16 -2.69
CA LYS A 344 17.34 -2.31 -1.39
C LYS A 344 16.32 -1.21 -1.16
N PHE A 345 15.39 -1.45 -0.26
CA PHE A 345 14.48 -0.41 0.17
C PHE A 345 15.21 0.63 1.02
N LYS A 346 14.75 1.87 0.88
CA LYS A 346 15.10 2.99 1.74
C LYS A 346 13.81 3.68 2.16
N HIS A 347 13.59 3.80 3.46
CA HIS A 347 12.41 4.48 3.97
C HIS A 347 12.54 6.00 3.79
N VAL A 348 11.41 6.66 3.62
CA VAL A 348 11.29 8.12 3.44
C VAL A 348 10.30 8.75 4.39
N ARG A 349 9.38 7.95 4.95
CA ARG A 349 8.39 8.41 5.92
C ARG A 349 8.03 7.30 6.89
N TYR A 350 7.87 7.69 8.15
CA TYR A 350 7.27 6.89 9.22
C TYR A 350 6.21 7.74 9.91
N ASP A 351 4.98 7.22 10.00
CA ASP A 351 3.86 7.83 10.70
C ASP A 351 3.16 6.81 11.59
N ARG A 352 2.30 7.27 12.48
CA ARG A 352 1.43 6.46 13.33
C ARG A 352 0.04 7.05 13.33
N SER A 353 -0.99 6.22 13.34
CA SER A 353 -2.39 6.69 13.40
C SER A 353 -2.68 7.52 14.65
N ALA A 354 -1.96 7.28 15.75
CA ALA A 354 -1.98 8.12 16.94
C ALA A 354 -0.69 7.96 17.79
N LEU A 355 -0.30 9.02 18.50
CA LEU A 355 0.77 8.95 19.51
C LEU A 355 0.21 8.45 20.85
N LEU A 356 0.04 7.13 20.97
CA LEU A 356 -0.55 6.51 22.15
C LEU A 356 0.19 6.79 23.45
N THR A 357 -0.59 7.08 24.49
CA THR A 357 -0.16 7.13 25.89
C THR A 357 -1.03 6.23 26.80
N ASP A 358 -2.20 5.80 26.31
CA ASP A 358 -3.21 5.04 27.06
C ASP A 358 -3.28 3.59 26.55
N PRO A 359 -3.09 2.57 27.43
CA PRO A 359 -3.04 1.16 27.03
C PRO A 359 -4.38 0.57 26.57
N THR A 360 -5.49 1.30 26.75
CA THR A 360 -6.82 0.90 26.27
C THR A 360 -7.08 1.30 24.81
N LYS A 361 -6.21 2.13 24.23
CA LYS A 361 -6.30 2.61 22.85
C LYS A 361 -5.52 1.71 21.89
N SER A 362 -5.58 2.04 20.61
CA SER A 362 -4.92 1.30 19.54
C SER A 362 -4.33 2.23 18.49
N SER A 363 -3.28 1.76 17.83
CA SER A 363 -2.59 2.51 16.78
C SER A 363 -2.08 1.55 15.72
N VAL A 364 -2.00 2.04 14.50
CA VAL A 364 -1.32 1.38 13.38
C VAL A 364 -0.18 2.26 12.92
N SER A 365 0.97 1.66 12.64
CA SER A 365 2.12 2.37 12.09
C SER A 365 2.15 2.30 10.56
N TYR A 366 2.67 3.35 9.94
CA TYR A 366 2.72 3.52 8.50
C TYR A 366 4.15 3.81 8.07
N VAL A 367 4.61 3.13 7.02
CA VAL A 367 5.93 3.34 6.45
C VAL A 367 5.79 3.56 4.96
N SER A 368 6.56 4.51 4.44
CA SER A 368 6.79 4.64 3.01
C SER A 368 8.26 4.48 2.70
N ALA A 369 8.55 3.69 1.68
CA ALA A 369 9.90 3.40 1.22
C ALA A 369 9.95 3.28 -0.31
N TYR A 370 11.15 3.40 -0.87
CA TYR A 370 11.39 3.15 -2.29
C TYR A 370 12.64 2.29 -2.51
N ALA A 371 12.75 1.65 -3.66
CA ALA A 371 13.97 0.98 -4.12
C ALA A 371 14.25 1.35 -5.59
N THR A 372 15.54 1.58 -5.88
CA THR A 372 16.05 1.88 -7.22
C THR A 372 16.81 0.68 -7.77
N PHE A 373 16.54 0.28 -9.02
CA PHE A 373 17.22 -0.82 -9.71
C PHE A 373 16.99 -0.80 -11.20
#